data_AF-A0A1S9T0A0-F1
#
_entry.id   AF-A0A1S9T0A0-F1
#
_cell.length_a   1.000
_cell.length_b   1.000
_cell.length_c   1.000
_cell.angle_alpha   90.00
_cell.angle_beta   90.00
_cell.angle_gamma   90.00
#
_symmetry.space_group_name_H-M   'P 1'
#
loop_
_entity.id
_entity.type
_entity.pdbx_description
1 polymer ?
#
loop_
_entity_poly.entity_id
_entity_poly.type
_entity_poly.pdbx_seq_one_letter_code
_entity_poly.pdbx_strand_id
1 'polypeptide(L)' 'MYFIFAGHHEYMDRNRDALPMKMRNKLTTAIIAMPLNDQSIFSIKYVSNEPALGKDEVYYYVKGNITKLKMPRVTNEVMV' A
#
# COMPACT_ATOMS: atom_id res chain seq x y z
N MET A 1 5.40 18.14 -8.62
CA MET A 1 5.11 16.91 -9.40
C MET A 1 4.87 15.78 -8.41
N TYR A 2 3.76 15.06 -8.55
CA TYR A 2 3.40 13.93 -7.69
C TYR A 2 3.37 12.66 -8.52
N PHE A 3 3.82 11.55 -7.95
CA PHE A 3 3.81 10.24 -8.60
C PHE A 3 3.04 9.25 -7.75
N ILE A 4 2.31 8.37 -8.41
CA ILE A 4 1.63 7.23 -7.79
C ILE A 4 2.18 5.98 -8.48
N PHE A 5 2.77 5.09 -7.69
CA PHE A 5 3.20 3.77 -8.14
C PHE A 5 2.22 2.75 -7.57
N ALA A 6 1.62 1.94 -8.44
CA ALA A 6 0.69 0.88 -8.06
C ALA A 6 1.12 -0.44 -8.71
N GLY A 7 1.07 -1.53 -7.96
CA GLY A 7 1.49 -2.84 -8.43
C GLY A 7 1.72 -3.82 -7.28
N HIS A 8 2.09 -5.05 -7.63
CA HIS A 8 2.33 -6.12 -6.66
C HIS A 8 3.60 -5.83 -5.83
N HIS A 9 3.59 -6.21 -4.55
CA HIS A 9 4.73 -5.94 -3.65
C HIS A 9 6.03 -6.56 -4.14
N GLU A 10 5.99 -7.72 -4.81
CA GLU A 10 7.17 -8.35 -5.39
C GLU A 10 7.84 -7.46 -6.43
N TYR A 11 7.06 -6.79 -7.29
CA TYR A 11 7.62 -5.84 -8.25
C TYR A 11 8.17 -4.59 -7.55
N MET A 12 7.47 -4.13 -6.51
CA MET A 12 7.84 -2.89 -5.79
C MET A 12 9.09 -3.03 -4.93
N ASP A 13 9.35 -4.21 -4.36
CA ASP A 13 10.42 -4.41 -3.38
C ASP A 13 11.52 -5.39 -3.82
N ARG A 14 11.23 -6.36 -4.69
CA ARG A 14 12.23 -7.37 -5.10
C ARG A 14 12.95 -7.03 -6.41
N ASN A 15 12.42 -6.12 -7.22
CA ASN A 15 13.03 -5.73 -8.49
C ASN A 15 13.99 -4.53 -8.32
N ARG A 16 15.30 -4.83 -8.28
CA ARG A 16 16.38 -3.84 -8.11
C ARG A 16 16.42 -2.75 -9.18
N ASP A 17 15.97 -3.08 -10.38
CA ASP A 17 15.98 -2.14 -11.50
C ASP A 17 14.73 -1.26 -11.54
N ALA A 18 13.66 -1.67 -10.84
CA ALA A 18 12.40 -0.96 -10.83
C ALA A 18 12.53 0.41 -10.15
N LEU A 19 11.93 1.41 -10.79
CA LEU A 19 11.88 2.79 -10.28
C LEU A 19 11.32 2.90 -8.85
N PRO A 20 10.25 2.16 -8.46
CA PRO A 20 9.74 2.19 -7.10
C PRO A 20 10.76 1.77 -6.05
N MET A 21 11.56 0.71 -6.32
CA MET A 21 12.61 0.26 -5.40
C MET A 21 13.69 1.32 -5.20
N LYS A 22 14.11 1.98 -6.29
CA LYS A 22 15.09 3.10 -6.24
C LYS A 22 14.55 4.32 -5.49
N MET A 23 13.23 4.49 -5.43
CA MET A 23 12.56 5.60 -4.75
C MET A 23 12.03 5.24 -3.35
N ARG A 24 12.20 4.01 -2.89
CA ARG A 24 11.64 3.50 -1.62
C ARG A 24 11.89 4.43 -0.42
N ASN A 25 13.11 4.94 -0.28
CA ASN A 25 13.50 5.84 0.82
C ASN A 25 12.84 7.22 0.77
N LYS A 26 12.21 7.59 -0.35
CA LYS A 26 11.48 8.85 -0.54
C LYS A 26 9.97 8.70 -0.38
N LEU A 27 9.46 7.48 -0.24
CA LEU A 27 8.04 7.22 -0.08
C LEU A 27 7.59 7.59 1.33
N THR A 28 6.77 8.64 1.45
CA THR A 28 6.20 9.08 2.74
C THR A 28 4.75 8.62 2.93
N THR A 29 4.12 8.08 1.89
CA THR A 29 2.72 7.64 1.91
C THR A 29 2.54 6.38 1.07
N ALA A 30 1.61 5.52 1.47
CA ALA A 30 1.22 4.35 0.71
C ALA A 30 -0.21 3.89 1.05
N ILE A 31 -0.82 3.20 0.10
CA ILE A 31 -2.02 2.39 0.30
C ILE A 31 -1.56 0.93 0.19
N ILE A 32 -1.83 0.13 1.22
CA ILE A 32 -1.34 -1.24 1.34
C ILE A 32 -2.55 -2.17 1.43
N ALA A 33 -2.81 -2.89 0.35
CA ALA A 33 -3.90 -3.87 0.23
C ALA A 33 -3.41 -5.30 0.52
N MET A 34 -2.61 -5.47 1.57
CA MET A 34 -2.12 -6.75 2.06
C MET A 34 -1.84 -6.69 3.58
N PRO A 35 -1.67 -7.83 4.25
CA PRO A 35 -1.23 -7.87 5.64
C PRO A 35 0.09 -7.13 5.87
N LEU A 36 0.21 -6.43 7.00
CA LEU A 36 1.39 -5.60 7.29
C LEU A 36 2.66 -6.41 7.56
N ASN A 37 2.52 -7.66 7.98
CA ASN A 37 3.61 -8.63 8.16
C ASN A 37 4.16 -9.16 6.82
N ASP A 38 3.36 -9.12 5.76
CA ASP A 38 3.74 -9.65 4.44
C ASP A 38 4.39 -8.59 3.55
N GLN A 39 4.12 -7.29 3.81
CA GLN A 39 4.80 -6.21 3.11
C GLN A 39 6.20 -5.98 3.68
N SER A 40 7.18 -5.75 2.81
CA SER A 40 8.58 -5.51 3.17
C SER A 40 9.07 -4.10 2.85
N ILE A 41 8.18 -3.23 2.34
CA ILE A 41 8.50 -1.89 1.83
C ILE A 41 8.71 -0.90 2.98
N PHE A 42 7.82 -0.90 3.97
CA PHE A 42 7.88 -0.02 5.12
C PHE A 42 8.27 -0.80 6.38
N SER A 43 9.16 -0.25 7.19
CA SER A 43 9.44 -0.80 8.52
C SER A 43 8.43 -0.24 9.50
N ILE A 44 7.38 -1.00 9.76
CA ILE A 44 6.21 -0.60 10.54
C ILE A 44 5.92 -1.63 11.61
N LYS A 45 5.47 -1.17 12.78
CA LYS A 45 5.00 -2.08 13.83
C LYS A 45 3.67 -2.66 13.39
N TYR A 46 3.55 -3.99 13.47
CA TYR A 46 2.30 -4.70 13.22
C TYR A 46 1.92 -5.51 14.45
N VAL A 47 0.64 -5.85 14.56
CA VAL A 47 0.13 -6.73 15.61
C VAL A 47 0.22 -8.17 15.11
N SER A 48 0.82 -9.07 15.89
CA SER A 48 0.83 -10.50 15.54
C SER A 48 -0.60 -11.04 15.50
N ASN A 49 -0.92 -11.89 14.52
CA ASN A 49 -2.26 -12.43 14.28
C ASN A 49 -3.32 -11.37 13.92
N GLU A 50 -2.91 -10.31 13.23
CA GLU A 50 -3.88 -9.38 12.67
C GLU A 50 -4.80 -10.09 11.66
N PRO A 51 -6.13 -9.91 11.74
CA PRO A 51 -7.04 -10.53 10.79
C PRO A 51 -6.77 -10.03 9.37
N ALA A 52 -6.95 -10.93 8.40
CA ALA A 52 -6.82 -10.60 6.99
C ALA A 52 -7.71 -9.40 6.61
N LEU A 53 -7.23 -8.58 5.69
CA LEU A 53 -8.02 -7.47 5.15
C LEU A 53 -9.29 -8.00 4.49
N GLY A 54 -10.43 -7.45 4.91
CA GLY A 54 -11.71 -7.69 4.26
C GLY A 54 -11.77 -7.05 2.88
N LYS A 55 -12.88 -7.29 2.17
CA LYS A 55 -13.11 -6.70 0.85
C LYS A 55 -13.10 -5.17 0.93
N ASP A 56 -12.33 -4.54 0.06
CA ASP A 56 -12.10 -3.09 -0.02
C ASP A 56 -11.38 -2.49 1.21
N GLU A 57 -10.90 -3.31 2.15
CA GLU A 57 -10.11 -2.82 3.28
C GLU A 57 -8.63 -2.71 2.89
N VAL A 58 -7.99 -1.65 3.35
CA VAL A 58 -6.56 -1.37 3.12
C VAL A 58 -5.96 -0.69 4.33
N TYR A 59 -4.65 -0.69 4.42
CA TYR A 59 -3.90 0.19 5.33
C TYR A 59 -3.45 1.44 4.60
N TYR A 60 -3.70 2.59 5.22
CA TYR A 60 -3.16 3.86 4.81
C TYR A 60 -1.96 4.20 5.67
N TYR A 61 -0.80 4.29 5.03
CA TYR A 61 0.46 4.65 5.65
C TYR A 61 0.80 6.11 5.38
N VAL A 62 1.17 6.85 6.43
CA VAL A 62 1.72 8.21 6.32
C VAL A 62 2.81 8.42 7.37
N LYS A 63 4.05 8.60 6.92
CA LYS A 63 5.21 8.97 7.75
C LYS A 63 5.34 8.14 9.04
N GLY A 64 5.15 6.83 8.96
CA GLY A 64 5.25 5.90 10.10
C GLY A 64 3.93 5.58 10.79
N ASN A 65 2.87 6.35 10.54
CA ASN A 65 1.54 6.07 11.06
C ASN A 65 0.75 5.21 10.10
N ILE A 66 -0.05 4.30 10.64
CA ILE A 66 -0.92 3.42 9.88
C ILE A 66 -2.35 3.55 10.39
N THR A 67 -3.28 3.59 9.45
CA THR A 67 -4.71 3.55 9.74
C THR A 67 -5.39 2.59 8.78
N LYS A 68 -6.18 1.66 9.31
CA LYS A 68 -7.01 0.78 8.49
C LYS A 68 -8.23 1.57 7.99
N LEU A 69 -8.50 1.50 6.69
CA LEU A 69 -9.65 2.18 6.08
C LEU A 69 -10.34 1.27 5.05
N LYS A 70 -11.59 1.63 4.72
CA LYS A 70 -12.36 0.99 3.67
C LYS A 70 -12.42 1.91 2.45
N MET A 71 -11.94 1.42 1.32
CA MET A 71 -11.93 2.17 0.07
C MET A 71 -13.36 2.34 -0.47
N PRO A 72 -13.74 3.54 -0.93
CA PRO A 72 -14.96 3.70 -1.68
C PRO A 72 -14.85 2.95 -3.01
N ARG A 73 -15.93 2.27 -3.41
CA ARG A 73 -16.01 1.71 -4.75
C ARG A 73 -16.38 2.81 -5.72
N VAL A 74 -15.56 2.98 -6.76
CA VAL A 74 -15.94 3.79 -7.91
C VAL A 74 -16.68 2.88 -8.86
N THR A 75 -18.01 2.86 -8.76
CA THR A 75 -18.87 2.29 -9.79
C THR A 75 -19.00 3.34 -10.88
N ASN A 76 -18.47 3.06 -12.06
CA ASN A 76 -18.71 3.88 -13.25
C ASN A 76 -20.18 3.72 -13.67
N GLU A 77 -21.11 4.29 -12.91
CA GLU A 77 -22.38 4.74 -13.48
C GLU A 77 -22.04 5.98 -14.31
N VAL A 78 -21.45 5.74 -15.49
CA VAL A 78 -21.39 6.75 -16.53
C VAL A 78 -22.85 6.94 -16.95
N MET A 79 -23.53 7.93 -16.39
CA MET A 79 -24.67 8.51 -17.06
C MET A 79 -24.13 9.23 -18.29
N VAL A 80 -24.06 8.50 -19.42
CA VAL A 80 -23.95 9.09 -20.76
C VAL A 80 -25.32 9.62 -21.15
#